data_AF-A0A0P7CX02-F1
#
_entry.id   AF-A0A0P7CX02-F1
#
_cell.length_a   1.000
_cell.length_b   1.000
_cell.length_c   1.000
_cell.angle_alpha   90.00
_cell.angle_beta   90.00
_cell.angle_gamma   90.00
#
_symmetry.space_group_name_H-M   'P 1'
#
loop_
_entity.id
_entity.type
_entity.pdbx_description
1 polymer ?
#
loop_
_entity_poly.entity_id
_entity_poly.type
_entity_poly.pdbx_seq_one_letter_code
_entity_poly.pdbx_strand_id
1 'polypeptide(L)'
;MNQPWSPDSWRALPIQQQPTYPDAAHLLKVEQTLASYPPLVFAGEARELRRQFAEVTEGRAFLLQGGDCAESFAEFSAAKIRDTFKVLLQMAIVMTFAAGCPVVKVGRMAGQFAKPRSSGDETIGDITLPAYRGDIVNGIGFDAKSRIPDPDRLLQAYHQATASLNLLRAFAQGGFADLHQVHKWNLDFIANSALADKYHQLANRIDETLAFMRACGLDSAPQLRETSFFTAHEALLLNYEEAFVRQDSLTGDYYDCSAHMLWIGDRTRQLDGAHVEFLRGVHNPIGVKVGPSMNPEELIRLIDTLNPANDPGRLNLIVRMGASKVGDHLPGLIRTVEREGRKVLWSSDPMHGNTIKASTGYKTRDFAQILDEVKQFFQVHQAEGSHAGGIHIEMTGQNVTECIGGARPITEDALSDRYHTHCDPRMNADQSLELAFLIAETLKQVRR
;
A
#
# COMPACT_ATOMS: atom_id res chain seq x y z
N MET A 1 -6.81 -7.64 33.33
CA MET A 1 -7.44 -6.33 33.14
C MET A 1 -6.62 -5.62 32.08
N ASN A 2 -7.17 -5.39 30.88
CA ASN A 2 -6.44 -4.70 29.81
C ASN A 2 -6.09 -3.29 30.31
N GLN A 3 -4.82 -2.91 30.21
CA GLN A 3 -4.42 -1.53 30.46
C GLN A 3 -5.21 -0.61 29.52
N PRO A 4 -5.65 0.57 30.00
CA PRO A 4 -6.29 1.55 29.14
C PRO A 4 -5.31 1.94 28.03
N TRP A 5 -5.82 2.05 26.80
CA TRP A 5 -4.99 2.46 25.67
C TRP A 5 -4.64 3.95 25.80
N SER A 6 -3.41 4.29 25.42
CA SER A 6 -2.95 5.66 25.22
C SER A 6 -2.02 5.69 24.02
N PRO A 7 -1.77 6.87 23.40
CA PRO A 7 -0.88 6.96 22.24
C PRO A 7 0.53 6.39 22.50
N ASP A 8 0.98 6.37 23.76
CA ASP A 8 2.30 5.90 24.22
C ASP A 8 2.27 4.51 24.87
N SER A 9 1.12 3.83 24.97
CA SER A 9 1.03 2.52 25.65
C SER A 9 1.91 1.43 25.01
N TRP A 10 2.20 1.57 23.71
CA TRP A 10 3.09 0.69 22.97
C TRP A 10 4.53 0.68 23.52
N ARG A 11 4.99 1.76 24.15
CA ARG A 11 6.37 1.90 24.66
C ARG A 11 6.69 0.91 25.78
N ALA A 12 5.66 0.40 26.45
CA ALA A 12 5.78 -0.60 27.51
C ALA A 12 5.82 -2.05 27.00
N LEU A 13 5.64 -2.28 25.69
CA LEU A 13 5.53 -3.61 25.10
C LEU A 13 6.80 -4.02 24.33
N PRO A 14 7.03 -5.34 24.13
CA PRO A 14 8.06 -5.83 23.23
C PRO A 14 7.90 -5.23 21.83
N ILE A 15 8.99 -4.73 21.25
CA ILE A 15 8.98 -4.10 19.94
C ILE A 15 10.08 -4.67 19.05
N GLN A 16 9.76 -4.82 17.76
CA GLN A 16 10.69 -5.28 16.73
C GLN A 16 11.03 -4.14 15.77
N GLN A 17 12.13 -4.31 15.02
CA GLN A 17 12.47 -3.47 13.86
C GLN A 17 12.77 -1.99 14.14
N GLN A 18 12.88 -1.55 15.40
CA GLN A 18 13.24 -0.16 15.72
C GLN A 18 14.72 0.12 15.53
N PRO A 19 15.10 1.34 15.15
CA PRO A 19 16.48 1.80 15.26
C PRO A 19 16.90 2.01 16.71
N THR A 20 18.21 2.00 16.95
CA THR A 20 18.80 2.49 18.19
C THR A 20 19.37 3.88 17.93
N TYR A 21 18.63 4.91 18.33
CA TYR A 21 19.10 6.29 18.22
C TYR A 21 20.22 6.56 19.26
N PRO A 22 21.28 7.28 18.90
CA PRO A 22 22.42 7.52 19.79
C PRO A 22 22.11 8.51 20.92
N ASP A 23 21.13 9.40 20.73
CA ASP A 23 20.72 10.42 21.70
C ASP A 23 19.20 10.41 21.90
N ALA A 24 18.76 9.90 23.06
CA ALA A 24 17.34 9.81 23.40
C ALA A 24 16.70 11.18 23.70
N ALA A 25 17.47 12.16 24.17
CA ALA A 25 16.97 13.51 24.44
C ALA A 25 16.75 14.28 23.12
N HIS A 26 17.64 14.10 22.13
CA HIS A 26 17.43 14.63 20.78
C HIS A 26 16.19 14.01 20.14
N LEU A 27 16.03 12.69 20.23
CA LEU A 27 14.83 12.01 19.73
C LEU A 27 13.54 12.58 20.35
N LEU A 28 13.47 12.69 21.67
CA LEU A 28 12.30 13.25 22.36
C LEU A 28 11.98 14.68 21.93
N LYS A 29 13.01 15.52 21.69
CA LYS A 29 12.81 16.88 21.19
C LYS A 29 12.19 16.90 19.80
N VAL A 30 12.60 15.99 18.92
CA VAL A 30 12.01 15.86 17.58
C VAL A 30 10.58 15.35 17.65
N GLU A 31 10.29 14.34 18.50
CA GLU A 31 8.94 13.83 18.73
C GLU A 31 7.99 14.96 19.19
N GLN A 32 8.41 15.76 20.17
CA GLN A 32 7.65 16.92 20.66
C GLN A 32 7.43 17.99 19.57
N THR A 33 8.42 18.19 18.69
CA THR A 33 8.32 19.11 17.56
C THR A 33 7.25 18.62 16.58
N LEU A 34 7.29 17.35 16.18
CA LEU A 34 6.29 16.74 15.28
C LEU A 34 4.88 16.74 15.88
N ALA A 35 4.76 16.48 17.19
CA ALA A 35 3.48 16.51 17.88
C ALA A 35 2.80 17.89 17.81
N SER A 36 3.58 18.97 17.67
CA SER A 36 3.06 20.34 17.51
C SER A 36 2.65 20.69 16.07
N TYR A 37 3.05 19.89 15.08
CA TYR A 37 2.79 20.17 13.66
C TYR A 37 1.36 19.79 13.23
N PRO A 38 0.83 20.39 12.16
CA PRO A 38 -0.42 19.95 11.55
C PRO A 38 -0.38 18.45 11.14
N PRO A 39 -1.51 17.73 11.24
CA PRO A 39 -1.59 16.37 10.74
C PRO A 39 -1.57 16.31 9.21
N LEU A 40 -1.30 15.14 8.62
CA LEU A 40 -1.39 14.92 7.17
C LEU A 40 -2.84 14.78 6.70
N VAL A 41 -3.67 14.14 7.52
CA VAL A 41 -5.06 13.81 7.18
C VAL A 41 -6.02 14.27 8.27
N PHE A 42 -7.26 14.52 7.88
CA PHE A 42 -8.35 14.77 8.81
C PHE A 42 -9.05 13.46 9.21
N ALA A 43 -9.44 13.33 10.48
CA ALA A 43 -10.11 12.14 11.01
C ALA A 43 -11.37 11.74 10.24
N GLY A 44 -12.13 12.71 9.72
CA GLY A 44 -13.29 12.45 8.87
C GLY A 44 -12.95 11.75 7.55
N GLU A 45 -11.75 11.97 6.99
CA GLU A 45 -11.31 11.30 5.77
C GLU A 45 -10.97 9.83 6.04
N ALA A 46 -10.38 9.52 7.20
CA ALA A 46 -10.16 8.15 7.64
C ALA A 46 -11.49 7.40 7.87
N ARG A 47 -12.52 8.08 8.42
CA ARG A 47 -13.88 7.51 8.51
C ARG A 47 -14.51 7.25 7.15
N GLU A 48 -14.34 8.16 6.20
CA GLU A 48 -14.82 7.94 4.83
C GLU A 48 -14.11 6.74 4.17
N LEU A 49 -12.79 6.59 4.35
CA LEU A 49 -12.08 5.40 3.89
C LEU A 49 -12.60 4.12 4.56
N ARG A 50 -12.86 4.16 5.88
CA ARG A 50 -13.46 3.02 6.62
C ARG A 50 -14.84 2.66 6.05
N ARG A 51 -15.67 3.65 5.72
CA ARG A 51 -16.96 3.42 5.04
C ARG A 51 -16.75 2.75 3.68
N GLN A 52 -15.78 3.19 2.89
CA GLN A 52 -15.47 2.57 1.59
C GLN A 52 -14.90 1.15 1.74
N PHE A 53 -14.11 0.88 2.78
CA PHE A 53 -13.65 -0.49 3.10
C PHE A 53 -14.82 -1.41 3.44
N ALA A 54 -15.86 -0.91 4.13
CA ALA A 54 -17.06 -1.70 4.40
C ALA A 54 -17.77 -2.09 3.10
N GLU A 55 -17.81 -1.21 2.09
CA GLU A 55 -18.35 -1.56 0.76
C GLU A 55 -17.54 -2.66 0.08
N VAL A 56 -16.21 -2.65 0.23
CA VAL A 56 -15.34 -3.70 -0.31
C VAL A 56 -15.57 -5.03 0.43
N THR A 57 -15.58 -5.03 1.76
CA THR A 57 -15.82 -6.23 2.57
C THR A 57 -17.16 -6.89 2.25
N GLU A 58 -18.16 -6.10 1.87
CA GLU A 58 -19.49 -6.59 1.49
C GLU A 58 -19.64 -6.84 -0.03
N GLY A 59 -18.54 -6.87 -0.81
CA GLY A 59 -18.54 -7.24 -2.22
C GLY A 59 -19.10 -6.18 -3.20
N ARG A 60 -19.27 -4.94 -2.73
CA ARG A 60 -19.83 -3.82 -3.51
C ARG A 60 -18.77 -2.90 -4.13
N ALA A 61 -17.51 -3.05 -3.74
CA ALA A 61 -16.37 -2.31 -4.27
C ALA A 61 -15.11 -3.19 -4.31
N PHE A 62 -14.03 -2.68 -4.89
CA PHE A 62 -12.72 -3.33 -4.92
C PHE A 62 -11.63 -2.37 -4.42
N LEU A 63 -10.67 -2.85 -3.65
CA LEU A 63 -9.54 -2.07 -3.16
C LEU A 63 -8.35 -2.15 -4.12
N LEU A 64 -7.86 -1.01 -4.60
CA LEU A 64 -6.57 -0.86 -5.24
C LEU A 64 -5.62 -0.09 -4.33
N GLN A 65 -4.64 -0.80 -3.77
CA GLN A 65 -3.57 -0.22 -2.98
C GLN A 65 -2.23 -0.37 -3.72
N GLY A 66 -1.49 0.73 -3.94
CA GLY A 66 -0.24 0.65 -4.69
C GLY A 66 0.65 1.88 -4.60
N GLY A 67 1.94 1.71 -4.90
CA GLY A 67 2.94 2.78 -4.92
C GLY A 67 4.34 2.25 -4.65
N ASP A 68 5.23 3.11 -4.17
CA ASP A 68 6.63 2.74 -3.92
C ASP A 68 6.78 1.63 -2.86
N CYS A 69 7.88 0.88 -2.98
CA CYS A 69 8.32 -0.03 -1.93
C CYS A 69 8.77 0.76 -0.69
N ALA A 70 9.61 1.77 -0.94
CA ALA A 70 10.09 2.76 0.01
C ALA A 70 10.20 4.11 -0.71
N GLU A 71 9.60 5.16 -0.17
CA GLU A 71 9.86 6.52 -0.63
C GLU A 71 11.28 6.95 -0.22
N SER A 72 11.93 7.77 -1.05
CA SER A 72 13.28 8.29 -0.80
C SER A 72 13.31 9.80 -0.84
N PHE A 73 14.18 10.40 -0.02
CA PHE A 73 14.47 11.82 -0.02
C PHE A 73 15.21 12.28 -1.28
N ALA A 74 16.01 11.40 -1.89
CA ALA A 74 16.72 11.70 -3.13
C ALA A 74 15.79 11.72 -4.36
N GLU A 75 14.73 10.92 -4.34
CA GLU A 75 13.75 10.82 -5.44
C GLU A 75 12.51 11.68 -5.20
N PHE A 76 12.66 12.82 -4.54
CA PHE A 76 11.54 13.71 -4.23
C PHE A 76 11.27 14.69 -5.39
N SER A 77 10.30 14.35 -6.24
CA SER A 77 9.90 15.20 -7.36
C SER A 77 8.42 15.10 -7.69
N ALA A 78 7.86 16.21 -8.19
CA ALA A 78 6.49 16.26 -8.67
C ALA A 78 6.22 15.26 -9.82
N ALA A 79 7.21 15.04 -10.69
CA ALA A 79 7.09 14.09 -11.80
C ALA A 79 6.91 12.65 -11.30
N LYS A 80 7.74 12.20 -10.34
CA LYS A 80 7.62 10.86 -9.75
C LYS A 80 6.24 10.66 -9.12
N ILE A 81 5.79 11.62 -8.31
CA ILE A 81 4.48 11.57 -7.63
C ILE A 81 3.36 11.50 -8.67
N ARG A 82 3.39 12.39 -9.67
CA ARG A 82 2.40 12.45 -10.75
C ARG A 82 2.35 11.14 -11.54
N ASP A 83 3.48 10.59 -11.92
CA ASP A 83 3.52 9.43 -12.82
C ASP A 83 3.09 8.15 -12.10
N THR A 84 3.44 7.99 -10.82
CA THR A 84 2.89 6.91 -9.98
C THR A 84 1.37 7.07 -9.80
N PHE A 85 0.89 8.30 -9.57
CA PHE A 85 -0.54 8.59 -9.48
C PHE A 85 -1.29 8.28 -10.79
N LYS A 86 -0.71 8.60 -11.96
CA LYS A 86 -1.27 8.24 -13.28
C LYS A 86 -1.49 6.74 -13.41
N VAL A 87 -0.50 5.92 -13.05
CA VAL A 87 -0.65 4.46 -13.18
C VAL A 87 -1.73 3.94 -12.23
N LEU A 88 -1.85 4.47 -11.00
CA LEU A 88 -2.96 4.12 -10.10
C LEU A 88 -4.33 4.47 -10.71
N LEU A 89 -4.48 5.66 -11.31
CA LEU A 89 -5.72 6.04 -12.00
C LEU A 89 -6.00 5.13 -13.20
N GLN A 90 -4.97 4.80 -13.98
CA GLN A 90 -5.06 3.92 -15.14
C GLN A 90 -5.55 2.52 -14.75
N MET A 91 -4.95 1.93 -13.72
CA MET A 91 -5.40 0.62 -13.20
C MET A 91 -6.83 0.71 -12.66
N ALA A 92 -7.14 1.75 -11.90
CA ALA A 92 -8.46 1.94 -11.31
C ALA A 92 -9.55 2.07 -12.38
N ILE A 93 -9.32 2.83 -13.45
CA ILE A 93 -10.33 3.03 -14.49
C ILE A 93 -10.54 1.78 -15.35
N VAL A 94 -9.48 1.00 -15.61
CA VAL A 94 -9.59 -0.29 -16.28
C VAL A 94 -10.51 -1.22 -15.49
N MET A 95 -10.26 -1.38 -14.19
CA MET A 95 -11.10 -2.22 -13.32
C MET A 95 -12.53 -1.66 -13.19
N THR A 96 -12.68 -0.35 -13.03
CA THR A 96 -14.00 0.28 -12.89
C THR A 96 -14.86 0.06 -14.13
N PHE A 97 -14.32 0.35 -15.31
CA PHE A 97 -15.07 0.28 -16.57
C PHE A 97 -15.31 -1.16 -17.04
N ALA A 98 -14.28 -2.02 -16.99
CA ALA A 98 -14.40 -3.37 -17.53
C ALA A 98 -15.16 -4.34 -16.60
N ALA A 99 -15.14 -4.11 -15.28
CA ALA A 99 -15.86 -4.94 -14.31
C ALA A 99 -17.14 -4.29 -13.73
N GLY A 100 -17.40 -3.00 -13.99
CA GLY A 100 -18.54 -2.30 -13.41
C GLY A 100 -18.51 -2.26 -11.88
N CYS A 101 -17.31 -2.07 -11.31
CA CYS A 101 -17.05 -2.16 -9.88
C CYS A 101 -16.41 -0.86 -9.37
N PRO A 102 -16.95 -0.19 -8.34
CA PRO A 102 -16.28 0.93 -7.69
C PRO A 102 -14.88 0.51 -7.18
N VAL A 103 -13.86 1.32 -7.44
CA VAL A 103 -12.48 1.06 -6.98
C VAL A 103 -12.06 2.09 -5.94
N VAL A 104 -11.77 1.64 -4.72
CA VAL A 104 -11.18 2.43 -3.63
C VAL A 104 -9.68 2.55 -3.86
N LYS A 105 -9.14 3.77 -3.90
CA LYS A 105 -7.77 4.05 -4.37
C LYS A 105 -6.90 4.49 -3.19
N VAL A 106 -5.90 3.69 -2.86
CA VAL A 106 -5.01 3.94 -1.72
C VAL A 106 -3.54 3.94 -2.19
N GLY A 107 -2.89 5.10 -2.11
CA GLY A 107 -1.48 5.24 -2.44
C GLY A 107 -0.56 4.78 -1.30
N ARG A 108 0.46 3.97 -1.62
CA ARG A 108 1.65 3.79 -0.78
C ARG A 108 2.57 5.00 -0.94
N MET A 109 2.11 6.15 -0.47
CA MET A 109 2.68 7.47 -0.77
C MET A 109 2.50 8.41 0.42
N ALA A 110 3.35 9.42 0.52
CA ALA A 110 3.34 10.43 1.56
C ALA A 110 3.53 9.89 2.99
N GLY A 111 4.41 8.89 3.16
CA GLY A 111 4.72 8.34 4.47
C GLY A 111 5.47 7.00 4.45
N GLN A 112 5.60 6.37 3.29
CA GLN A 112 6.17 5.01 3.16
C GLN A 112 7.70 5.01 3.15
N PHE A 113 8.32 5.63 4.15
CA PHE A 113 9.78 5.76 4.24
C PHE A 113 10.45 4.62 5.00
N ALA A 114 9.84 4.16 6.10
CA ALA A 114 10.43 3.16 6.98
C ALA A 114 10.39 1.76 6.35
N LYS A 115 11.45 0.96 6.55
CA LYS A 115 11.55 -0.40 6.00
C LYS A 115 12.03 -1.42 7.04
N PRO A 116 11.28 -2.52 7.23
CA PRO A 116 11.74 -3.62 8.09
C PRO A 116 12.86 -4.38 7.38
N ARG A 117 13.79 -4.94 8.15
CA ARG A 117 14.97 -5.66 7.64
C ARG A 117 15.05 -7.06 8.23
N SER A 118 15.51 -8.01 7.41
CA SER A 118 15.74 -9.39 7.86
C SER A 118 16.91 -9.51 8.84
N SER A 119 17.92 -8.64 8.72
CA SER A 119 18.99 -8.48 9.72
C SER A 119 19.06 -7.03 10.20
N GLY A 120 19.56 -6.83 11.42
CA GLY A 120 19.82 -5.51 11.98
C GLY A 120 21.07 -4.82 11.42
N ASP A 121 21.94 -5.60 10.79
CA ASP A 121 23.22 -5.20 10.21
C ASP A 121 23.31 -5.58 8.72
N GLU A 122 24.32 -5.03 8.07
CA GLU A 122 24.72 -5.34 6.69
C GLU A 122 26.25 -5.42 6.64
N THR A 123 26.76 -6.49 6.03
CA THR A 123 28.20 -6.74 5.87
C THR A 123 28.56 -6.71 4.38
N ILE A 124 29.54 -5.88 4.01
CA ILE A 124 30.12 -5.83 2.67
C ILE A 124 31.64 -5.91 2.82
N GLY A 125 32.24 -6.99 2.29
CA GLY A 125 33.64 -7.31 2.56
C GLY A 125 33.86 -7.55 4.07
N ASP A 126 34.86 -6.87 4.64
CA ASP A 126 35.22 -7.00 6.06
C ASP A 126 34.52 -5.96 6.96
N ILE A 127 33.64 -5.12 6.41
CA ILE A 127 32.97 -4.03 7.13
C ILE A 127 31.53 -4.45 7.43
N THR A 128 31.12 -4.32 8.70
CA THR A 128 29.73 -4.51 9.15
C THR A 128 29.19 -3.20 9.71
N LEU A 129 28.03 -2.76 9.20
CA LEU A 129 27.35 -1.54 9.62
C LEU A 129 25.88 -1.81 9.93
N PRO A 130 25.18 -0.92 10.67
CA PRO A 130 23.74 -1.00 10.80
C PRO A 130 23.05 -1.06 9.43
N ALA A 131 21.98 -1.84 9.33
CA ALA A 131 21.19 -1.93 8.12
C ALA A 131 20.55 -0.57 7.78
N TYR A 132 20.46 -0.25 6.50
CA TYR A 132 19.59 0.83 6.03
C TYR A 132 18.11 0.50 6.35
N ARG A 133 17.42 1.35 7.10
CA ARG A 133 16.03 1.12 7.56
C ARG A 133 15.01 2.07 6.92
N GLY A 134 15.39 2.70 5.81
CA GLY A 134 14.60 3.73 5.16
C GLY A 134 15.08 5.13 5.52
N ASP A 135 14.81 6.09 4.62
CA ASP A 135 15.34 7.45 4.72
C ASP A 135 14.86 8.20 5.97
N ILE A 136 13.74 7.79 6.57
CA ILE A 136 13.22 8.32 7.85
C ILE A 136 14.10 7.91 9.06
N VAL A 137 14.95 6.90 8.92
CA VAL A 137 15.84 6.42 10.00
C VAL A 137 17.29 6.82 9.73
N ASN A 138 17.85 6.40 8.60
CA ASN A 138 19.26 6.59 8.26
C ASN A 138 19.46 6.66 6.74
N GLY A 139 20.66 7.00 6.30
CA GLY A 139 21.02 7.11 4.89
C GLY A 139 21.41 5.77 4.26
N ILE A 140 21.21 5.67 2.95
CA ILE A 140 21.51 4.45 2.18
C ILE A 140 23.01 4.12 2.07
N GLY A 141 23.87 5.14 2.06
CA GLY A 141 25.32 4.99 1.89
C GLY A 141 25.91 3.94 2.82
N PHE A 142 26.78 3.06 2.31
CA PHE A 142 27.46 2.05 3.11
C PHE A 142 28.70 2.65 3.79
N ASP A 143 28.45 3.60 4.68
CA ASP A 143 29.46 4.25 5.50
C ASP A 143 28.93 4.51 6.91
N ALA A 144 29.83 4.60 7.89
CA ALA A 144 29.45 4.71 9.30
C ALA A 144 28.58 5.94 9.58
N LYS A 145 28.82 7.07 8.90
CA LYS A 145 28.07 8.31 9.11
C LYS A 145 26.64 8.16 8.58
N SER A 146 26.47 7.64 7.38
CA SER A 146 25.16 7.45 6.76
C SER A 146 24.30 6.46 7.55
N ARG A 147 24.88 5.43 8.15
CA ARG A 147 24.13 4.34 8.82
C ARG A 147 23.70 4.63 10.25
N ILE A 148 24.22 5.68 10.89
CA ILE A 148 23.77 6.10 12.23
C ILE A 148 22.31 6.63 12.12
N PRO A 149 21.37 6.11 12.94
CA PRO A 149 20.03 6.66 13.01
C PRO A 149 20.03 8.13 13.45
N ASP A 150 19.31 8.98 12.71
CA ASP A 150 19.26 10.42 12.93
C ASP A 150 17.81 10.87 13.15
N PRO A 151 17.43 11.34 14.36
CA PRO A 151 16.08 11.79 14.65
C PRO A 151 15.58 12.91 13.73
N ASP A 152 16.46 13.79 13.22
CA ASP A 152 16.04 14.92 12.38
C ASP A 152 15.43 14.46 11.04
N ARG A 153 15.70 13.22 10.63
CA ARG A 153 15.06 12.59 9.46
C ARG A 153 13.56 12.39 9.64
N LEU A 154 13.05 12.33 10.87
CA LEU A 154 11.61 12.31 11.15
C LEU A 154 10.94 13.61 10.66
N LEU A 155 11.60 14.76 10.88
CA LEU A 155 11.11 16.07 10.40
C LEU A 155 11.17 16.15 8.88
N GLN A 156 12.27 15.67 8.28
CA GLN A 156 12.40 15.63 6.82
C GLN A 156 11.33 14.76 6.16
N ALA A 157 11.06 13.58 6.73
CA ALA A 157 9.98 12.70 6.26
C ALA A 157 8.61 13.38 6.31
N TYR A 158 8.29 14.09 7.39
CA TYR A 158 7.07 14.88 7.50
C TYR A 158 6.96 15.97 6.42
N HIS A 159 8.02 16.73 6.19
CA HIS A 159 8.02 17.79 5.17
C HIS A 159 7.84 17.23 3.76
N GLN A 160 8.45 16.07 3.47
CA GLN A 160 8.22 15.40 2.20
C GLN A 160 6.80 14.83 2.08
N ALA A 161 6.28 14.20 3.16
CA ALA A 161 4.93 13.66 3.20
C ALA A 161 3.87 14.74 2.95
N THR A 162 3.97 15.87 3.64
CA THR A 162 3.02 17.00 3.47
C THR A 162 3.03 17.55 2.06
N ALA A 163 4.22 17.76 1.48
CA ALA A 163 4.34 18.24 0.11
C ALA A 163 3.80 17.23 -0.92
N SER A 164 4.10 15.93 -0.73
CA SER A 164 3.58 14.86 -1.58
C SER A 164 2.05 14.77 -1.52
N LEU A 165 1.47 14.75 -0.32
CA LEU A 165 0.02 14.65 -0.15
C LEU A 165 -0.71 15.90 -0.66
N ASN A 166 -0.15 17.09 -0.43
CA ASN A 166 -0.71 18.33 -0.99
C ASN A 166 -0.79 18.26 -2.52
N LEU A 167 0.26 17.78 -3.19
CA LEU A 167 0.26 17.61 -4.64
C LEU A 167 -0.73 16.54 -5.10
N LEU A 168 -0.83 15.41 -4.38
CA LEU A 168 -1.80 14.35 -4.67
C LEU A 168 -3.24 14.84 -4.53
N ARG A 169 -3.56 15.63 -3.51
CA ARG A 169 -4.88 16.28 -3.34
C ARG A 169 -5.19 17.21 -4.51
N ALA A 170 -4.21 18.01 -4.94
CA ALA A 170 -4.36 18.89 -6.10
C ALA A 170 -4.62 18.10 -7.39
N PHE A 171 -3.98 16.95 -7.60
CA PHE A 171 -4.28 16.10 -8.76
C PHE A 171 -5.65 15.42 -8.66
N ALA A 172 -6.00 14.89 -7.49
CA ALA A 172 -7.25 14.15 -7.29
C ALA A 172 -8.51 15.02 -7.42
N GLN A 173 -8.42 16.30 -7.06
CA GLN A 173 -9.57 17.23 -6.99
C GLN A 173 -9.48 18.38 -8.01
N GLY A 174 -8.28 18.73 -8.47
CA GLY A 174 -8.04 19.88 -9.36
C GLY A 174 -8.18 19.58 -10.86
N GLY A 175 -8.81 18.46 -11.23
CA GLY A 175 -9.11 18.10 -12.62
C GLY A 175 -8.09 17.21 -13.32
N PHE A 176 -6.99 16.82 -12.67
CA PHE A 176 -6.05 15.85 -13.26
C PHE A 176 -6.66 14.44 -13.33
N ALA A 177 -7.49 14.09 -12.33
CA ALA A 177 -8.23 12.83 -12.25
C ALA A 177 -9.57 12.85 -13.00
N ASP A 178 -9.86 13.90 -13.79
CA ASP A 178 -11.06 13.98 -14.62
C ASP A 178 -11.04 12.88 -15.70
N LEU A 179 -12.15 12.16 -15.85
CA LEU A 179 -12.28 11.06 -16.82
C LEU A 179 -12.04 11.50 -18.27
N HIS A 180 -12.24 12.78 -18.61
CA HIS A 180 -11.88 13.33 -19.93
C HIS A 180 -10.36 13.36 -20.17
N GLN A 181 -9.54 13.17 -19.14
CA GLN A 181 -8.09 13.08 -19.22
C GLN A 181 -7.59 11.64 -19.35
N VAL A 182 -8.47 10.64 -19.50
CA VAL A 182 -8.10 9.20 -19.49
C VAL A 182 -6.98 8.85 -20.48
N HIS A 183 -6.95 9.48 -21.66
CA HIS A 183 -5.87 9.31 -22.63
C HIS A 183 -4.53 9.88 -22.16
N LYS A 184 -4.54 10.97 -21.39
CA LYS A 184 -3.32 11.63 -20.88
C LYS A 184 -2.67 10.89 -19.71
N TRP A 185 -3.37 9.93 -19.12
CA TRP A 185 -2.80 9.06 -18.10
C TRP A 185 -1.90 7.99 -18.72
N ASN A 186 -2.07 7.68 -20.00
CA ASN A 186 -1.15 6.81 -20.71
C ASN A 186 0.24 7.46 -20.72
N LEU A 187 1.25 6.73 -20.26
CA LEU A 187 2.63 7.21 -20.26
C LEU A 187 3.22 6.97 -21.65
N ASP A 188 4.00 7.93 -22.15
CA ASP A 188 4.49 7.92 -23.54
C ASP A 188 5.26 6.64 -23.91
N PHE A 189 5.92 6.01 -22.93
CA PHE A 189 6.66 4.77 -23.14
C PHE A 189 5.79 3.51 -23.23
N ILE A 190 4.51 3.57 -22.88
CA ILE A 190 3.54 2.46 -23.06
C ILE A 190 3.13 2.32 -24.54
N ALA A 191 3.50 3.27 -25.41
CA ALA A 191 3.18 3.23 -26.84
C ALA A 191 3.76 2.01 -27.57
N ASN A 192 3.08 1.52 -28.62
CA ASN A 192 3.50 0.39 -29.47
C ASN A 192 3.51 -0.98 -28.76
N SER A 193 2.41 -1.35 -28.12
CA SER A 193 2.19 -2.72 -27.62
C SER A 193 0.71 -3.11 -27.76
N ALA A 194 0.41 -4.41 -27.82
CA ALA A 194 -0.98 -4.89 -27.82
C ALA A 194 -1.74 -4.47 -26.55
N LEU A 195 -1.02 -4.26 -25.44
CA LEU A 195 -1.58 -3.75 -24.19
C LEU A 195 -2.00 -2.28 -24.31
N ALA A 196 -1.19 -1.46 -25.01
CA ALA A 196 -1.53 -0.09 -25.32
C ALA A 196 -2.79 0.00 -26.18
N ASP A 197 -2.91 -0.87 -27.19
CA ASP A 197 -4.10 -0.94 -28.05
C ASP A 197 -5.36 -1.29 -27.24
N LYS A 198 -5.27 -2.25 -26.32
CA LYS A 198 -6.36 -2.59 -25.39
C LYS A 198 -6.76 -1.39 -24.53
N TYR A 199 -5.79 -0.65 -24.01
CA TYR A 199 -6.06 0.56 -23.23
C TYR A 199 -6.69 1.67 -24.07
N HIS A 200 -6.19 1.93 -25.26
CA HIS A 200 -6.76 2.91 -26.19
C HIS A 200 -8.21 2.58 -26.55
N GLN A 201 -8.53 1.31 -26.81
CA GLN A 201 -9.91 0.88 -27.05
C GLN A 201 -10.81 1.12 -25.83
N LEU A 202 -10.31 0.84 -24.62
CA LEU A 202 -11.05 1.11 -23.38
C LEU A 202 -11.28 2.61 -23.18
N ALA A 203 -10.25 3.43 -23.40
CA ALA A 203 -10.33 4.88 -23.30
C ALA A 203 -11.33 5.48 -24.31
N ASN A 204 -11.34 5.01 -25.56
CA ASN A 204 -12.34 5.42 -26.56
C ASN A 204 -13.77 5.08 -26.11
N ARG A 205 -13.99 3.92 -25.51
CA ARG A 205 -15.31 3.54 -24.98
C ARG A 205 -15.73 4.40 -23.79
N ILE A 206 -14.78 4.90 -23.00
CA ILE A 206 -15.07 5.88 -21.95
C ILE A 206 -15.49 7.21 -22.56
N ASP A 207 -14.81 7.69 -23.60
CA ASP A 207 -15.21 8.91 -24.31
C ASP A 207 -16.64 8.80 -24.87
N GLU A 208 -16.97 7.66 -25.49
CA GLU A 208 -18.33 7.38 -25.97
C GLU A 208 -19.35 7.38 -24.83
N THR A 209 -18.99 6.83 -23.67
CA THR A 209 -19.85 6.80 -22.48
C THR A 209 -20.09 8.21 -21.93
N LEU A 210 -19.04 9.03 -21.83
CA LEU A 210 -19.15 10.42 -21.39
C LEU A 210 -19.97 11.25 -22.39
N ALA A 211 -19.78 11.05 -23.68
CA ALA A 211 -20.58 11.70 -24.73
C ALA A 211 -22.06 11.29 -24.65
N PHE A 212 -22.35 10.02 -24.38
CA PHE A 212 -23.70 9.53 -24.15
C PHE A 212 -24.33 10.17 -22.90
N MET A 213 -23.62 10.19 -21.77
CA MET A 213 -24.09 10.84 -20.54
C MET A 213 -24.39 12.33 -20.78
N ARG A 214 -23.52 13.03 -21.52
CA ARG A 214 -23.75 14.43 -21.93
C ARG A 214 -25.01 14.57 -22.77
N ALA A 215 -25.21 13.71 -23.77
CA ALA A 215 -26.41 13.71 -24.61
C ALA A 215 -27.70 13.45 -23.79
N CYS A 216 -27.61 12.72 -22.68
CA CYS A 216 -28.69 12.50 -21.71
C CYS A 216 -28.83 13.63 -20.66
N GLY A 217 -28.00 14.67 -20.68
CA GLY A 217 -28.05 15.79 -19.74
C GLY A 217 -27.28 15.60 -18.43
N LEU A 218 -26.35 14.64 -18.35
CA LEU A 218 -25.60 14.25 -17.14
C LEU A 218 -24.12 14.73 -17.12
N ASP A 219 -23.79 15.82 -17.81
CA ASP A 219 -22.39 16.29 -18.04
C ASP A 219 -21.76 17.10 -16.88
N SER A 220 -22.54 17.45 -15.86
CA SER A 220 -22.13 18.35 -14.77
C SER A 220 -21.81 17.65 -13.46
N ALA A 221 -21.82 16.31 -13.42
CA ALA A 221 -21.58 15.54 -12.21
C ALA A 221 -20.12 15.69 -11.73
N PRO A 222 -19.86 16.23 -10.51
CA PRO A 222 -18.50 16.36 -9.97
C PRO A 222 -17.73 15.04 -9.93
N GLN A 223 -18.45 13.92 -9.74
CA GLN A 223 -17.89 12.57 -9.69
C GLN A 223 -17.18 12.12 -10.98
N LEU A 224 -17.40 12.82 -12.09
CA LEU A 224 -16.67 12.58 -13.35
C LEU A 224 -15.34 13.35 -13.42
N ARG A 225 -15.18 14.38 -12.59
CA ARG A 225 -14.07 15.36 -12.64
C ARG A 225 -13.07 15.19 -11.50
N GLU A 226 -13.52 14.63 -10.38
CA GLU A 226 -12.72 14.41 -9.18
C GLU A 226 -12.79 12.96 -8.71
N THR A 227 -11.80 12.55 -7.92
CA THR A 227 -11.81 11.21 -7.31
C THR A 227 -11.25 11.24 -5.91
N SER A 228 -11.82 10.42 -5.02
CA SER A 228 -11.22 10.19 -3.71
C SER A 228 -9.91 9.43 -3.87
N PHE A 229 -8.87 9.93 -3.22
CA PHE A 229 -7.57 9.27 -3.14
C PHE A 229 -7.06 9.32 -1.71
N PHE A 230 -6.66 8.16 -1.20
CA PHE A 230 -6.21 8.01 0.17
C PHE A 230 -4.74 7.59 0.20
N THR A 231 -4.11 7.69 1.36
CA THR A 231 -2.70 7.34 1.57
C THR A 231 -2.56 6.29 2.66
N ALA A 232 -1.53 5.47 2.53
CA ALA A 232 -1.18 4.47 3.51
C ALA A 232 0.31 4.18 3.56
N HIS A 233 0.80 3.83 4.74
CA HIS A 233 2.14 3.28 4.97
C HIS A 233 2.15 2.22 6.07
N GLU A 234 3.25 1.50 6.17
CA GLU A 234 3.51 0.59 7.29
C GLU A 234 3.74 1.42 8.56
N ALA A 235 2.89 1.25 9.57
CA ALA A 235 3.10 1.83 10.89
C ALA A 235 4.28 1.10 11.56
N LEU A 236 5.51 1.48 11.21
CA LEU A 236 6.72 0.78 11.62
C LEU A 236 7.48 1.53 12.71
N LEU A 237 7.68 2.83 12.52
CA LEU A 237 8.47 3.68 13.39
C LEU A 237 7.54 4.42 14.35
N LEU A 238 7.19 3.78 15.46
CA LEU A 238 6.10 4.24 16.33
C LEU A 238 6.36 5.60 16.99
N ASN A 239 7.63 6.04 17.08
CA ASN A 239 7.99 7.41 17.46
C ASN A 239 7.38 8.45 16.51
N TYR A 240 7.38 8.16 15.20
CA TYR A 240 6.78 9.01 14.18
C TYR A 240 5.25 8.95 14.26
N GLU A 241 4.70 7.74 14.30
CA GLU A 241 3.25 7.52 14.33
C GLU A 241 2.59 8.14 15.57
N GLU A 242 3.17 7.97 16.76
CA GLU A 242 2.68 8.55 18.01
C GLU A 242 2.56 10.08 17.94
N ALA A 243 3.53 10.76 17.31
CA ALA A 243 3.51 12.21 17.16
C ALA A 243 2.34 12.71 16.27
N PHE A 244 1.75 11.83 15.45
CA PHE A 244 0.59 12.13 14.62
C PHE A 244 -0.72 11.57 15.16
N VAL A 245 -0.72 10.93 16.33
CA VAL A 245 -1.97 10.57 17.00
C VAL A 245 -2.68 11.83 17.50
N ARG A 246 -3.87 12.09 16.95
CA ARG A 246 -4.73 13.22 17.32
C ARG A 246 -6.08 12.72 17.80
N GLN A 247 -6.64 13.43 18.76
CA GLN A 247 -8.02 13.22 19.18
C GLN A 247 -8.94 14.01 18.24
N ASP A 248 -9.91 13.32 17.63
CA ASP A 248 -10.90 13.99 16.79
C ASP A 248 -11.79 14.89 17.65
N SER A 249 -11.93 16.14 17.25
CA SER A 249 -12.72 17.13 18.01
C SER A 249 -14.22 16.84 17.98
N LEU A 250 -14.69 16.03 17.02
CA LEU A 250 -16.10 15.68 16.87
C LEU A 250 -16.52 14.45 17.68
N THR A 251 -15.67 13.41 17.74
CA THR A 251 -16.01 12.14 18.41
C THR A 251 -15.25 11.88 19.70
N GLY A 252 -14.11 12.54 19.90
CA GLY A 252 -13.20 12.23 21.00
C GLY A 252 -12.35 10.97 20.79
N ASP A 253 -12.49 10.29 19.65
CA ASP A 253 -11.68 9.12 19.30
C ASP A 253 -10.28 9.51 18.85
N TYR A 254 -9.32 8.61 19.00
CA TYR A 254 -7.96 8.81 18.52
C TYR A 254 -7.79 8.29 17.09
N TYR A 255 -7.10 9.08 16.27
CA TYR A 255 -6.67 8.70 14.93
C TYR A 255 -5.18 8.95 14.81
N ASP A 256 -4.44 8.03 14.21
CA ASP A 256 -3.13 8.36 13.70
C ASP A 256 -3.33 9.11 12.38
N CYS A 257 -3.05 10.41 12.42
CA CYS A 257 -3.26 11.30 11.29
C CYS A 257 -1.99 11.46 10.43
N SER A 258 -1.05 10.52 10.50
CA SER A 258 0.09 10.42 9.57
C SER A 258 -0.37 9.93 8.18
N ALA A 259 -1.42 9.11 8.12
CA ALA A 259 -2.04 8.62 6.90
C ALA A 259 -3.51 8.23 7.11
N HIS A 260 -4.25 7.98 6.01
CA HIS A 260 -5.64 7.57 6.08
C HIS A 260 -5.78 6.13 6.60
N MET A 261 -4.90 5.24 6.13
CA MET A 261 -4.83 3.83 6.51
C MET A 261 -3.39 3.48 6.89
N LEU A 262 -3.24 2.58 7.86
CA LEU A 262 -1.94 2.07 8.30
C LEU A 262 -1.95 0.55 8.29
N TRP A 263 -0.80 -0.09 8.05
CA TRP A 263 -0.71 -1.53 8.23
C TRP A 263 0.43 -1.98 9.12
N ILE A 264 0.26 -3.16 9.71
CA ILE A 264 1.30 -3.90 10.44
C ILE A 264 1.99 -4.87 9.48
N GLY A 265 3.31 -4.82 9.44
CA GLY A 265 4.13 -5.72 8.64
C GLY A 265 4.16 -7.16 9.16
N ASP A 266 4.55 -8.10 8.30
CA ASP A 266 4.59 -9.53 8.64
C ASP A 266 5.65 -9.85 9.72
N ARG A 267 6.62 -8.94 9.93
CA ARG A 267 7.67 -9.04 10.95
C ARG A 267 7.32 -8.35 12.28
N THR A 268 6.21 -7.61 12.33
CA THR A 268 5.84 -6.73 13.45
C THR A 268 4.43 -7.01 13.99
N ARG A 269 3.78 -8.09 13.52
CA ARG A 269 2.41 -8.47 13.89
C ARG A 269 2.31 -9.38 15.12
N GLN A 270 3.30 -9.35 16.02
CA GLN A 270 3.23 -10.12 17.26
C GLN A 270 2.05 -9.64 18.09
N LEU A 271 1.20 -10.57 18.54
CA LEU A 271 -0.08 -10.24 19.20
C LEU A 271 0.09 -9.43 20.48
N ASP A 272 1.18 -9.67 21.23
CA ASP A 272 1.59 -8.98 22.44
C ASP A 272 2.63 -7.86 22.17
N GLY A 273 2.85 -7.53 20.91
CA GLY A 273 3.83 -6.56 20.46
C GLY A 273 3.31 -5.13 20.38
N ALA A 274 4.24 -4.17 20.41
CA ALA A 274 3.98 -2.75 20.39
C ALA A 274 3.15 -2.27 19.18
N HIS A 275 3.37 -2.81 17.98
CA HIS A 275 2.66 -2.38 16.77
C HIS A 275 1.17 -2.76 16.78
N VAL A 276 0.84 -3.94 17.31
CA VAL A 276 -0.56 -4.38 17.48
C VAL A 276 -1.25 -3.51 18.53
N GLU A 277 -0.58 -3.23 19.64
CA GLU A 277 -1.10 -2.33 20.67
C GLU A 277 -1.33 -0.91 20.15
N PHE A 278 -0.38 -0.37 19.38
CA PHE A 278 -0.52 0.97 18.82
C PHE A 278 -1.76 1.07 17.94
N LEU A 279 -1.92 0.17 16.97
CA LEU A 279 -3.08 0.21 16.06
C LEU A 279 -4.39 -0.28 16.71
N ARG A 280 -4.35 -0.94 17.86
CA ARG A 280 -5.55 -1.36 18.61
C ARG A 280 -6.45 -0.18 18.97
N GLY A 281 -5.88 0.96 19.35
CA GLY A 281 -6.65 2.10 19.87
C GLY A 281 -6.86 3.28 18.92
N VAL A 282 -6.18 3.34 17.77
CA VAL A 282 -6.50 4.33 16.74
C VAL A 282 -7.71 3.88 15.93
N HIS A 283 -8.51 4.80 15.39
CA HIS A 283 -9.79 4.51 14.70
C HIS A 283 -9.70 4.48 13.16
N ASN A 284 -8.50 4.65 12.59
CA ASN A 284 -8.23 4.48 11.16
C ASN A 284 -8.69 3.10 10.65
N PRO A 285 -9.08 2.93 9.39
CA PRO A 285 -9.03 1.61 8.78
C PRO A 285 -7.57 1.12 8.79
N ILE A 286 -7.36 -0.14 9.16
CA ILE A 286 -6.02 -0.71 9.33
C ILE A 286 -5.86 -2.00 8.53
N GLY A 287 -4.61 -2.41 8.34
CA GLY A 287 -4.27 -3.65 7.66
C GLY A 287 -3.21 -4.46 8.39
N VAL A 288 -3.13 -5.74 8.07
CA VAL A 288 -2.11 -6.66 8.59
C VAL A 288 -1.60 -7.50 7.43
N LYS A 289 -0.28 -7.58 7.26
CA LYS A 289 0.33 -8.54 6.33
C LYS A 289 0.18 -9.96 6.86
N VAL A 290 -0.31 -10.85 6.02
CA VAL A 290 -0.56 -12.26 6.34
C VAL A 290 0.33 -13.13 5.45
N GLY A 291 1.50 -13.52 5.97
CA GLY A 291 2.44 -14.42 5.28
C GLY A 291 2.22 -15.91 5.58
N PRO A 292 3.04 -16.80 5.00
CA PRO A 292 2.92 -18.26 5.13
C PRO A 292 3.05 -18.80 6.56
N SER A 293 3.58 -18.01 7.48
CA SER A 293 3.70 -18.36 8.89
C SER A 293 2.43 -18.12 9.69
N MET A 294 1.40 -17.48 9.12
CA MET A 294 0.16 -17.18 9.85
C MET A 294 -0.59 -18.46 10.22
N ASN A 295 -0.81 -18.65 11.52
CA ASN A 295 -1.68 -19.70 12.03
C ASN A 295 -3.15 -19.21 12.07
N PRO A 296 -4.14 -20.05 11.72
CA PRO A 296 -5.55 -19.67 11.74
C PRO A 296 -6.08 -19.20 13.11
N GLU A 297 -5.67 -19.83 14.21
CA GLU A 297 -6.11 -19.46 15.57
C GLU A 297 -5.47 -18.13 16.02
N GLU A 298 -4.18 -17.93 15.69
CA GLU A 298 -3.48 -16.67 15.90
C GLU A 298 -4.15 -15.53 15.12
N LEU A 299 -4.56 -15.78 13.87
CA LEU A 299 -5.26 -14.81 13.04
C LEU A 299 -6.57 -14.35 13.70
N ILE A 300 -7.37 -15.26 14.25
CA ILE A 300 -8.60 -14.88 14.97
C ILE A 300 -8.26 -14.00 16.17
N ARG A 301 -7.30 -14.39 17.01
CA ARG A 301 -6.90 -13.55 18.17
C ARG A 301 -6.44 -12.16 17.76
N LEU A 302 -5.76 -12.05 16.61
CA LEU A 302 -5.34 -10.77 16.05
C LEU A 302 -6.54 -9.93 15.56
N ILE A 303 -7.51 -10.56 14.89
CA ILE A 303 -8.77 -9.90 14.49
C ILE A 303 -9.54 -9.41 15.73
N ASP A 304 -9.63 -10.22 16.79
CA ASP A 304 -10.34 -9.87 18.03
C ASP A 304 -9.72 -8.65 18.71
N THR A 305 -8.40 -8.54 18.62
CA THR A 305 -7.65 -7.42 19.19
C THR A 305 -7.83 -6.17 18.36
N LEU A 306 -7.75 -6.27 17.03
CA LEU A 306 -7.71 -5.12 16.12
C LEU A 306 -9.10 -4.65 15.64
N ASN A 307 -10.10 -5.52 15.68
CA ASN A 307 -11.47 -5.28 15.29
C ASN A 307 -12.48 -5.89 16.29
N PRO A 308 -12.45 -5.48 17.57
CA PRO A 308 -13.30 -6.08 18.61
C PRO A 308 -14.81 -5.88 18.36
N ALA A 309 -15.19 -4.81 17.64
CA ALA A 309 -16.57 -4.51 17.27
C ALA A 309 -17.04 -5.24 15.99
N ASN A 310 -16.17 -6.03 15.36
CA ASN A 310 -16.44 -6.69 14.07
C ASN A 310 -16.94 -5.75 12.98
N ASP A 311 -16.40 -4.54 12.93
CA ASP A 311 -16.77 -3.52 11.93
C ASP A 311 -16.22 -3.94 10.55
N PRO A 312 -17.05 -4.03 9.51
CA PRO A 312 -16.65 -4.50 8.19
C PRO A 312 -15.64 -3.57 7.48
N GLY A 313 -15.54 -2.31 7.87
CA GLY A 313 -14.60 -1.34 7.31
C GLY A 313 -13.25 -1.27 8.02
N ARG A 314 -13.09 -1.97 9.15
CA ARG A 314 -11.97 -1.75 10.07
C ARG A 314 -10.67 -2.43 9.63
N LEU A 315 -10.72 -3.69 9.21
CA LEU A 315 -9.52 -4.53 9.10
C LEU A 315 -9.35 -5.16 7.72
N ASN A 316 -8.22 -4.87 7.08
CA ASN A 316 -7.76 -5.48 5.84
C ASN A 316 -6.70 -6.55 6.10
N LEU A 317 -6.98 -7.81 5.76
CA LEU A 317 -6.01 -8.90 5.77
C LEU A 317 -5.30 -8.96 4.41
N ILE A 318 -4.02 -8.57 4.41
CA ILE A 318 -3.20 -8.42 3.20
C ILE A 318 -2.35 -9.68 3.02
N VAL A 319 -2.87 -10.63 2.26
CA VAL A 319 -2.29 -11.96 2.04
C VAL A 319 -1.09 -11.89 1.11
N ARG A 320 0.06 -12.41 1.56
CA ARG A 320 1.33 -12.44 0.80
C ARG A 320 2.02 -13.78 0.92
N MET A 321 1.45 -14.82 0.34
CA MET A 321 1.90 -16.20 0.55
C MET A 321 3.02 -16.60 -0.41
N GLY A 322 3.03 -16.03 -1.61
CA GLY A 322 3.78 -16.54 -2.75
C GLY A 322 2.93 -17.49 -3.59
N ALA A 323 3.15 -17.48 -4.91
CA ALA A 323 2.38 -18.28 -5.88
C ALA A 323 2.39 -19.78 -5.54
N SER A 324 3.51 -20.30 -5.04
CA SER A 324 3.63 -21.72 -4.68
C SER A 324 2.92 -22.14 -3.39
N LYS A 325 2.32 -21.20 -2.64
CA LYS A 325 1.79 -21.45 -1.30
C LYS A 325 0.37 -20.94 -1.07
N VAL A 326 -0.09 -19.97 -1.86
CA VAL A 326 -1.40 -19.33 -1.62
C VAL A 326 -2.55 -20.34 -1.68
N GLY A 327 -2.53 -21.28 -2.64
CA GLY A 327 -3.55 -22.32 -2.77
C GLY A 327 -3.63 -23.28 -1.58
N ASP A 328 -2.51 -23.55 -0.91
CA ASP A 328 -2.45 -24.48 0.22
C ASP A 328 -2.79 -23.80 1.56
N HIS A 329 -2.35 -22.56 1.74
CA HIS A 329 -2.43 -21.87 3.04
C HIS A 329 -3.71 -21.03 3.21
N LEU A 330 -4.15 -20.32 2.18
CA LEU A 330 -5.24 -19.36 2.29
C LEU A 330 -6.62 -19.99 2.60
N PRO A 331 -7.01 -21.15 2.03
CA PRO A 331 -8.33 -21.73 2.30
C PRO A 331 -8.60 -21.97 3.80
N GLY A 332 -7.60 -22.46 4.54
CA GLY A 332 -7.72 -22.72 5.97
C GLY A 332 -7.95 -21.44 6.80
N LEU A 333 -7.36 -20.33 6.37
CA LEU A 333 -7.55 -19.02 7.02
C LEU A 333 -8.96 -18.49 6.74
N ILE A 334 -9.43 -18.53 5.50
CA ILE A 334 -10.77 -18.06 5.11
C ILE A 334 -11.85 -18.83 5.90
N ARG A 335 -11.83 -20.17 5.84
CA ARG A 335 -12.81 -21.00 6.56
C ARG A 335 -12.86 -20.71 8.06
N THR A 336 -11.71 -20.43 8.65
CA THR A 336 -11.61 -20.10 10.07
C THR A 336 -12.24 -18.74 10.36
N VAL A 337 -11.89 -17.70 9.58
CA VAL A 337 -12.47 -16.35 9.71
C VAL A 337 -13.99 -16.36 9.52
N GLU A 338 -14.48 -17.12 8.52
CA GLU A 338 -15.91 -17.26 8.26
C GLU A 338 -16.65 -18.02 9.36
N ARG A 339 -16.09 -19.14 9.84
CA ARG A 339 -16.66 -19.90 10.95
C ARG A 339 -16.83 -19.05 12.21
N GLU A 340 -15.86 -18.20 12.50
CA GLU A 340 -15.91 -17.27 13.64
C GLU A 340 -16.74 -16.00 13.35
N GLY A 341 -17.37 -15.89 12.17
CA GLY A 341 -18.26 -14.79 11.80
C GLY A 341 -17.57 -13.43 11.63
N ARG A 342 -16.27 -13.41 11.30
CA ARG A 342 -15.48 -12.17 11.27
C ARG A 342 -15.58 -11.47 9.93
N LYS A 343 -15.77 -10.15 9.99
CA LYS A 343 -15.86 -9.25 8.84
C LYS A 343 -14.50 -8.59 8.62
N VAL A 344 -13.88 -8.94 7.50
CA VAL A 344 -12.56 -8.44 7.10
C VAL A 344 -12.53 -8.23 5.60
N LEU A 345 -11.75 -7.24 5.17
CA LEU A 345 -11.40 -7.05 3.77
C LEU A 345 -10.23 -7.98 3.44
N TRP A 346 -10.37 -8.84 2.43
CA TRP A 346 -9.26 -9.67 1.94
C TRP A 346 -8.56 -9.00 0.75
N SER A 347 -7.26 -8.75 0.87
CA SER A 347 -6.44 -8.25 -0.24
C SER A 347 -5.29 -9.19 -0.55
N SER A 348 -4.89 -9.27 -1.82
CA SER A 348 -3.68 -9.98 -2.25
C SER A 348 -2.50 -9.00 -2.40
N ASP A 349 -1.39 -9.30 -1.75
CA ASP A 349 -0.06 -8.75 -1.99
C ASP A 349 0.80 -9.82 -2.69
N PRO A 350 0.71 -9.89 -4.03
CA PRO A 350 1.40 -10.92 -4.82
C PRO A 350 2.90 -10.60 -5.02
N MET A 351 3.41 -9.57 -4.33
CA MET A 351 4.75 -9.06 -4.56
C MET A 351 5.73 -9.65 -3.56
N HIS A 352 5.47 -9.45 -2.27
CA HIS A 352 6.46 -9.76 -1.23
C HIS A 352 6.72 -11.27 -1.13
N GLY A 353 5.71 -12.11 -1.38
CA GLY A 353 5.82 -13.57 -1.35
C GLY A 353 6.71 -14.16 -2.46
N ASN A 354 6.95 -13.40 -3.54
CA ASN A 354 7.57 -13.88 -4.78
C ASN A 354 8.95 -13.23 -5.06
N THR A 355 9.59 -12.60 -4.08
CA THR A 355 10.93 -12.04 -4.25
C THR A 355 11.98 -13.15 -4.34
N ILE A 356 12.79 -13.12 -5.39
CA ILE A 356 13.93 -14.01 -5.61
C ILE A 356 15.22 -13.19 -5.77
N LYS A 357 16.37 -13.87 -5.72
CA LYS A 357 17.68 -13.29 -6.06
C LYS A 357 18.10 -13.82 -7.43
N ALA A 358 18.25 -12.93 -8.40
CA ALA A 358 18.72 -13.24 -9.75
C ALA A 358 20.18 -13.71 -9.74
N SER A 359 20.61 -14.33 -10.84
CA SER A 359 22.00 -14.78 -11.02
C SER A 359 23.02 -13.62 -10.97
N THR A 360 22.59 -12.42 -11.39
CA THR A 360 23.35 -11.17 -11.34
C THR A 360 23.51 -10.59 -9.93
N GLY A 361 22.83 -11.16 -8.93
CA GLY A 361 22.85 -10.71 -7.54
C GLY A 361 21.77 -9.69 -7.16
N TYR A 362 21.09 -9.10 -8.15
CA TYR A 362 19.91 -8.26 -7.91
C TYR A 362 18.77 -9.08 -7.30
N LYS A 363 17.98 -8.44 -6.44
CA LYS A 363 16.64 -8.96 -6.13
C LYS A 363 15.76 -8.71 -7.34
N THR A 364 14.88 -9.64 -7.67
CA THR A 364 13.85 -9.44 -8.69
C THR A 364 12.58 -10.19 -8.28
N ARG A 365 11.51 -9.99 -9.03
CA ARG A 365 10.27 -10.75 -8.93
C ARG A 365 9.87 -11.15 -10.34
N ASP A 366 9.45 -12.40 -10.49
CA ASP A 366 8.91 -12.88 -11.75
C ASP A 366 7.45 -12.44 -11.87
N PHE A 367 7.16 -11.65 -12.90
CA PHE A 367 5.80 -11.18 -13.16
C PHE A 367 4.82 -12.33 -13.40
N ALA A 368 5.26 -13.46 -13.94
CA ALA A 368 4.40 -14.64 -14.08
C ALA A 368 3.93 -15.16 -12.71
N GLN A 369 4.83 -15.19 -11.72
CA GLN A 369 4.52 -15.61 -10.34
C GLN A 369 3.63 -14.60 -9.64
N ILE A 370 3.82 -13.30 -9.89
CA ILE A 370 2.91 -12.24 -9.41
C ILE A 370 1.49 -12.50 -9.93
N LEU A 371 1.33 -12.72 -11.24
CA LEU A 371 0.01 -13.00 -11.83
C LEU A 371 -0.59 -14.31 -11.31
N ASP A 372 0.24 -15.34 -11.11
CA ASP A 372 -0.23 -16.65 -10.65
C ASP A 372 -0.76 -16.60 -9.21
N GLU A 373 -0.08 -15.89 -8.30
CA GLU A 373 -0.61 -15.69 -6.94
C GLU A 373 -1.94 -14.94 -6.94
N VAL A 374 -2.11 -13.93 -7.80
CA VAL A 374 -3.39 -13.21 -7.95
C VAL A 374 -4.48 -14.15 -8.47
N LYS A 375 -4.21 -14.94 -9.51
CA LYS A 375 -5.18 -15.90 -10.06
C LYS A 375 -5.62 -16.90 -9.00
N GLN A 376 -4.67 -17.50 -8.29
CA GLN A 376 -4.96 -18.47 -7.25
C GLN A 376 -5.71 -17.82 -6.07
N PHE A 377 -5.39 -16.59 -5.68
CA PHE A 377 -6.14 -15.84 -4.67
C PHE A 377 -7.64 -15.72 -5.04
N PHE A 378 -7.95 -15.31 -6.27
CA PHE A 378 -9.33 -15.27 -6.75
C PHE A 378 -9.98 -16.66 -6.82
N GLN A 379 -9.25 -17.68 -7.28
CA GLN A 379 -9.76 -19.06 -7.34
C GLN A 379 -10.09 -19.62 -5.96
N VAL A 380 -9.24 -19.37 -4.96
CA VAL A 380 -9.47 -19.76 -3.57
C VAL A 380 -10.72 -19.06 -3.03
N HIS A 381 -10.86 -17.75 -3.19
CA HIS A 381 -12.06 -17.03 -2.75
C HIS A 381 -13.33 -17.57 -3.42
N GLN A 382 -13.27 -17.83 -4.73
CA GLN A 382 -14.38 -18.42 -5.48
C GLN A 382 -14.76 -19.82 -4.98
N ALA A 383 -13.79 -20.65 -4.63
CA ALA A 383 -14.01 -22.00 -4.11
C ALA A 383 -14.56 -22.01 -2.68
N GLU A 384 -14.12 -21.06 -1.85
CA GLU A 384 -14.58 -20.91 -0.47
C GLU A 384 -15.89 -20.11 -0.35
N GLY A 385 -16.37 -19.48 -1.43
CA GLY A 385 -17.58 -18.65 -1.40
C GLY A 385 -17.39 -17.29 -0.71
N SER A 386 -16.14 -16.84 -0.59
CA SER A 386 -15.75 -15.58 0.04
C SER A 386 -15.39 -14.50 -1.01
N HIS A 387 -15.15 -13.26 -0.56
CA HIS A 387 -14.88 -12.15 -1.47
C HIS A 387 -13.39 -11.78 -1.57
N ALA A 388 -12.83 -11.90 -2.77
CA ALA A 388 -11.52 -11.36 -3.14
C ALA A 388 -11.61 -9.83 -3.29
N GLY A 389 -11.40 -9.10 -2.20
CA GLY A 389 -11.75 -7.68 -2.09
C GLY A 389 -10.72 -6.68 -2.63
N GLY A 390 -9.45 -7.05 -2.79
CA GLY A 390 -8.46 -6.07 -3.21
C GLY A 390 -7.10 -6.59 -3.63
N ILE A 391 -6.28 -5.66 -4.12
CA ILE A 391 -4.88 -5.86 -4.46
C ILE A 391 -3.98 -4.82 -3.77
N HIS A 392 -2.80 -5.25 -3.35
CA HIS A 392 -1.76 -4.44 -2.74
C HIS A 392 -0.44 -4.67 -3.49
N ILE A 393 0.03 -3.67 -4.24
CA ILE A 393 1.19 -3.82 -5.13
C ILE A 393 2.27 -2.78 -4.89
N GLU A 394 3.50 -3.13 -5.28
CA GLU A 394 4.62 -2.19 -5.36
C GLU A 394 4.86 -1.86 -6.83
N MET A 395 4.68 -0.60 -7.19
CA MET A 395 4.72 -0.13 -8.57
C MET A 395 5.27 1.30 -8.68
N THR A 396 5.69 1.68 -9.88
CA THR A 396 6.18 3.02 -10.19
C THR A 396 5.74 3.46 -11.58
N GLY A 397 5.50 4.75 -11.76
CA GLY A 397 5.31 5.37 -13.08
C GLY A 397 6.61 5.60 -13.85
N GLN A 398 7.77 5.35 -13.24
CA GLN A 398 9.06 5.43 -13.91
C GLN A 398 9.24 4.24 -14.87
N ASN A 399 9.97 4.46 -15.96
CA ASN A 399 10.36 3.40 -16.88
C ASN A 399 11.52 2.60 -16.30
N VAL A 400 11.22 1.59 -15.48
CA VAL A 400 12.20 0.76 -14.76
C VAL A 400 12.22 -0.69 -15.24
N THR A 401 13.33 -1.37 -14.98
CA THR A 401 13.53 -2.80 -15.26
C THR A 401 13.80 -3.57 -13.97
N GLU A 402 12.82 -3.60 -13.06
CA GLU A 402 13.00 -4.17 -11.72
C GLU A 402 12.44 -5.60 -11.58
N CYS A 403 11.25 -5.86 -12.16
CA CYS A 403 10.65 -7.20 -12.23
C CYS A 403 10.89 -7.83 -13.62
N ILE A 404 11.27 -9.11 -13.65
CA ILE A 404 11.43 -9.88 -14.90
C ILE A 404 10.07 -10.31 -15.48
N GLY A 405 10.04 -10.60 -16.78
CA GLY A 405 8.83 -10.99 -17.49
C GLY A 405 7.90 -9.82 -17.86
N GLY A 406 6.62 -10.11 -18.09
CA GLY A 406 5.62 -9.17 -18.62
C GLY A 406 5.51 -9.17 -20.14
N ALA A 407 4.51 -8.46 -20.68
CA ALA A 407 4.26 -8.37 -22.12
C ALA A 407 5.47 -7.87 -22.93
N ARG A 408 6.29 -6.99 -22.32
CA ARG A 408 7.63 -6.67 -22.78
C ARG A 408 8.62 -7.42 -21.90
N PRO A 409 9.16 -8.57 -22.35
CA PRO A 409 9.93 -9.44 -21.49
C PRO A 409 11.22 -8.75 -21.03
N ILE A 410 11.30 -8.49 -19.73
CA ILE A 410 12.53 -8.05 -19.05
C ILE A 410 13.29 -9.31 -18.62
N THR A 411 14.54 -9.44 -19.05
CA THR A 411 15.45 -10.53 -18.65
C THR A 411 16.28 -10.14 -17.43
N GLU A 412 16.95 -11.10 -16.79
CA GLU A 412 17.84 -10.83 -15.65
C GLU A 412 18.99 -9.87 -16.01
N ASP A 413 19.52 -9.95 -17.24
CA ASP A 413 20.59 -9.07 -17.72
C ASP A 413 20.11 -7.61 -17.84
N ALA A 414 18.87 -7.43 -18.29
CA ALA A 414 18.24 -6.11 -18.46
C ALA A 414 17.87 -5.44 -17.12
N LEU A 415 17.98 -6.14 -15.98
CA LEU A 415 17.73 -5.54 -14.67
C LEU A 415 18.64 -4.34 -14.43
N SER A 416 19.92 -4.46 -14.83
CA SER A 416 20.92 -3.41 -14.58
C SER A 416 20.69 -2.11 -15.38
N ASP A 417 19.83 -2.13 -16.40
CA ASP A 417 19.59 -0.98 -17.27
C ASP A 417 18.97 0.19 -16.49
N ARG A 418 17.95 -0.09 -15.66
CA ARG A 418 17.16 0.91 -14.93
C ARG A 418 16.64 0.39 -13.58
N TYR A 419 17.53 -0.21 -12.79
CA TYR A 419 17.22 -0.62 -11.41
C TYR A 419 17.33 0.57 -10.45
N HIS A 420 16.20 1.19 -10.10
CA HIS A 420 16.20 2.43 -9.30
C HIS A 420 15.70 2.22 -7.86
N THR A 421 15.17 1.04 -7.54
CA THR A 421 14.85 0.69 -6.15
C THR A 421 16.08 0.22 -5.37
N HIS A 422 16.10 0.58 -4.10
CA HIS A 422 17.10 0.09 -3.14
C HIS A 422 16.51 -0.89 -2.12
N CYS A 423 15.21 -1.16 -2.21
CA CYS A 423 14.54 -2.14 -1.37
C CYS A 423 14.11 -3.35 -2.20
N ASP A 424 12.81 -3.45 -2.50
CA ASP A 424 12.28 -4.53 -3.31
C ASP A 424 11.91 -4.04 -4.73
N PRO A 425 11.96 -4.94 -5.73
CA PRO A 425 11.62 -4.67 -7.14
C PRO A 425 10.16 -4.23 -7.33
N ARG A 426 9.94 -3.10 -8.02
CA ARG A 426 8.60 -2.58 -8.33
C ARG A 426 8.17 -3.01 -9.73
N MET A 427 6.86 -3.20 -9.92
CA MET A 427 6.31 -3.29 -11.27
C MET A 427 6.43 -1.93 -11.98
N ASN A 428 6.81 -1.96 -13.25
CA ASN A 428 6.71 -0.77 -14.09
C ASN A 428 5.26 -0.56 -14.56
N ALA A 429 5.02 0.51 -15.32
CA ALA A 429 3.67 0.86 -15.76
C ALA A 429 3.04 -0.17 -16.72
N ASP A 430 3.83 -0.79 -17.60
CA ASP A 430 3.34 -1.84 -18.52
C ASP A 430 2.85 -3.06 -17.74
N GLN A 431 3.67 -3.57 -16.82
CA GLN A 431 3.32 -4.70 -15.94
C GLN A 431 2.11 -4.38 -15.04
N SER A 432 2.03 -3.16 -14.52
CA SER A 432 0.90 -2.72 -13.69
C SER A 432 -0.41 -2.66 -14.49
N LEU A 433 -0.38 -2.19 -15.73
CA LEU A 433 -1.53 -2.16 -16.62
C LEU A 433 -1.97 -3.58 -17.04
N GLU A 434 -1.00 -4.46 -17.33
CA GLU A 434 -1.28 -5.86 -17.66
C GLU A 434 -2.00 -6.58 -16.51
N LEU A 435 -1.52 -6.38 -15.28
CA LEU A 435 -2.19 -6.88 -14.08
C LEU A 435 -3.62 -6.32 -13.93
N ALA A 436 -3.83 -5.03 -14.18
CA ALA A 436 -5.16 -4.43 -14.07
C ALA A 436 -6.18 -5.04 -15.04
N PHE A 437 -5.77 -5.35 -16.27
CA PHE A 437 -6.64 -6.04 -17.23
C PHE A 437 -6.98 -7.47 -16.77
N LEU A 438 -6.00 -8.22 -16.25
CA LEU A 438 -6.25 -9.55 -15.69
C LEU A 438 -7.27 -9.51 -14.54
N ILE A 439 -7.08 -8.57 -13.61
CA ILE A 439 -8.01 -8.38 -12.47
C ILE A 439 -9.39 -8.01 -12.98
N ALA A 440 -9.49 -7.10 -13.95
CA ALA A 440 -10.77 -6.69 -14.51
C ALA A 440 -11.53 -7.83 -15.21
N GLU A 441 -10.82 -8.69 -15.96
CA GLU A 441 -11.40 -9.89 -16.56
C GLU A 441 -11.93 -10.86 -15.50
N THR A 442 -11.19 -11.03 -14.40
CA THR A 442 -11.57 -11.91 -13.28
C THR A 442 -12.77 -11.36 -12.53
N LEU A 443 -12.78 -10.06 -12.18
CA LEU A 443 -13.90 -9.41 -11.51
C LEU A 443 -15.18 -9.47 -12.34
N LYS A 444 -15.08 -9.34 -13.66
CA LYS A 444 -16.22 -9.47 -14.57
C LYS A 444 -16.83 -10.87 -14.56
N GLN A 445 -16.03 -11.92 -14.36
CA GLN A 445 -16.52 -13.29 -14.23
C GLN A 445 -17.22 -13.51 -12.88
N VAL A 446 -16.64 -13.01 -11.79
CA VAL A 446 -17.20 -13.18 -10.43
C VAL A 446 -18.52 -12.43 -10.23
N ARG A 447 -18.73 -11.31 -10.94
CA ARG A 447 -19.95 -10.48 -10.82
C ARG A 447 -21.11 -10.92 -11.73
N ARG A 448 -20.91 -11.92 -12.58
CA ARG A 448 -21.94 -12.54 -13.41
C ARG A 448 -22.45 -13.80 -12.74
#